data_AF-A0AAU7AT89-F1
#
_entry.id   AF-A0AAU7AT89-F1
#
_cell.length_a   1.000
_cell.length_b   1.000
_cell.length_c   1.000
_cell.angle_alpha   90.00
_cell.angle_beta   90.00
_cell.angle_gamma   90.00
#
_symmetry.space_group_name_H-M   'P 1'
#
loop_
_entity.id
_entity.type
_entity.pdbx_description
1 polymer ?
#
loop_
_entity_poly.entity_id
_entity_poly.type
_entity_poly.pdbx_seq_one_letter_code
_entity_poly.pdbx_strand_id
1 'polypeptide(L)'
;MQARGRPPNTLDGPVSVVGRSLRALARSWQQRSVQIASLGALALVLAFSAVVPFERSPERSARAERAPQRTLSEPPARRIVGPEKLPAPSPADAETTAVLAVGKAVGPIRHGGGARHMVALTFDDGPGPFTGPLLAVLRRTNTPATFFQVGRNLDENPLPARATTLLDEVELADHTYTHNSLVTMDFGKQQDEIVSSAATMQAHGEAAPRLFRPPYGAYNQDTLRLMNERGMAMILWSVDSEDYTRPGVDRIVDNVMKAVKPGSIILMHDGGGERSQTVAAVAKIIKRLRGRGYGLVTVPELLLKDPPQKADQEVAVVPPGAGEGAG
;
A
#
# COMPACT_ATOMS: atom_id res chain seq x y z
N MET A 1 15.34 14.27 65.84
CA MET A 1 15.66 15.27 66.88
C MET A 1 14.52 16.28 66.90
N GLN A 2 13.71 16.23 67.97
CA GLN A 2 12.69 17.18 68.50
C GLN A 2 11.78 17.94 67.50
N ALA A 3 10.48 17.60 67.40
CA ALA A 3 9.33 17.98 68.25
C ALA A 3 8.87 19.44 67.96
N ARG A 4 7.59 19.84 67.79
CA ARG A 4 6.30 19.55 68.45
C ARG A 4 5.18 20.03 67.47
N GLY A 5 4.00 19.40 67.32
CA GLY A 5 2.82 19.46 68.22
C GLY A 5 2.05 20.79 68.05
N ARG A 6 0.71 20.90 67.95
CA ARG A 6 -0.43 20.05 68.35
C ARG A 6 -1.77 20.79 67.97
N PRO A 7 -3.00 20.43 68.44
CA PRO A 7 -4.22 20.07 67.66
C PRO A 7 -5.41 21.05 67.97
N PRO A 8 -6.72 20.70 68.15
CA PRO A 8 -7.59 19.53 67.86
C PRO A 8 -8.88 19.92 67.06
N ASN A 9 -9.88 19.07 66.74
CA ASN A 9 -10.98 18.64 67.63
C ASN A 9 -12.11 17.92 66.85
N THR A 10 -12.57 16.75 67.35
CA THR A 10 -13.99 16.35 67.65
C THR A 10 -15.09 16.42 66.56
N LEU A 11 -16.10 15.55 66.39
CA LEU A 11 -16.80 14.52 67.19
C LEU A 11 -17.71 13.69 66.23
N ASP A 12 -17.97 12.43 66.62
CA ASP A 12 -19.20 11.63 66.55
C ASP A 12 -20.39 11.98 65.62
N GLY A 13 -20.89 10.96 64.90
CA GLY A 13 -22.35 10.75 64.72
C GLY A 13 -22.82 10.13 63.39
N PRO A 14 -23.87 9.27 63.37
CA PRO A 14 -23.99 8.14 62.43
C PRO A 14 -25.23 8.20 61.49
N VAL A 15 -25.46 7.09 60.76
CA VAL A 15 -26.76 6.48 60.37
C VAL A 15 -27.08 6.41 58.85
N SER A 16 -26.97 5.17 58.32
CA SER A 16 -27.90 4.51 57.37
C SER A 16 -27.92 5.00 55.90
N VAL A 17 -28.26 4.25 54.83
CA VAL A 17 -28.80 2.89 54.64
C VAL A 17 -28.79 2.60 53.11
N VAL A 18 -28.72 1.31 52.75
CA VAL A 18 -29.17 0.70 51.48
C VAL A 18 -28.34 0.89 50.19
N GLY A 19 -27.86 -0.25 49.67
CA GLY A 19 -27.42 -0.36 48.27
C GLY A 19 -26.45 -1.52 47.96
N ARG A 20 -26.87 -2.77 48.21
CA ARG A 20 -26.21 -4.01 47.71
C ARG A 20 -26.12 -3.93 46.16
N SER A 21 -25.15 -4.49 45.43
CA SER A 21 -24.68 -5.89 45.40
C SER A 21 -23.45 -5.97 44.45
N LEU A 22 -22.25 -6.36 44.89
CA LEU A 22 -21.64 -7.71 44.75
C LEU A 22 -21.95 -8.37 43.39
N ARG A 23 -21.06 -8.34 42.38
CA ARG A 23 -19.84 -9.15 42.21
C ARG A 23 -19.95 -10.59 42.72
N ALA A 24 -19.54 -11.49 41.82
CA ALA A 24 -19.20 -12.90 42.01
C ALA A 24 -20.38 -13.87 42.01
N LEU A 25 -20.54 -14.59 40.90
CA LEU A 25 -20.89 -16.01 40.89
C LEU A 25 -20.32 -16.64 39.61
N ALA A 26 -19.13 -17.21 39.77
CA ALA A 26 -18.63 -18.29 38.95
C ALA A 26 -19.34 -19.61 39.34
N ARG A 27 -19.17 -20.63 38.49
CA ARG A 27 -19.55 -22.06 38.61
C ARG A 27 -20.84 -22.40 37.86
N SER A 28 -20.75 -22.88 36.62
CA SER A 28 -20.33 -24.22 36.15
C SER A 28 -21.50 -25.20 36.06
N TRP A 29 -21.80 -25.60 34.82
CA TRP A 29 -22.00 -26.99 34.38
C TRP A 29 -22.69 -27.96 35.35
N GLN A 30 -24.01 -28.14 35.23
CA GLN A 30 -24.66 -29.45 35.01
C GLN A 30 -26.18 -29.33 34.92
N GLN A 31 -26.77 -30.07 33.97
CA GLN A 31 -28.18 -30.46 33.85
C GLN A 31 -29.15 -29.37 33.35
N ARG A 32 -30.07 -29.58 32.40
CA ARG A 32 -30.60 -30.66 31.54
C ARG A 32 -31.41 -29.90 30.46
N SER A 33 -31.46 -30.28 29.18
CA SER A 33 -32.42 -31.25 28.63
C SER A 33 -32.09 -31.44 27.13
N VAL A 34 -31.65 -32.62 26.65
CA VAL A 34 -32.45 -33.77 26.14
C VAL A 34 -33.23 -33.48 24.84
N GLN A 35 -32.61 -33.92 23.73
CA GLN A 35 -33.10 -34.65 22.53
C GLN A 35 -34.22 -34.09 21.61
N ILE A 36 -33.97 -34.13 20.28
CA ILE A 36 -34.67 -34.95 19.26
C ILE A 36 -33.87 -35.00 17.92
N ALA A 37 -33.60 -36.24 17.46
CA ALA A 37 -33.35 -36.83 16.12
C ALA A 37 -32.50 -36.10 15.04
N SER A 38 -31.40 -36.61 14.45
CA SER A 38 -31.00 -37.92 13.86
C SER A 38 -31.45 -38.19 12.40
N LEU A 39 -30.43 -38.28 11.53
CA LEU A 39 -30.22 -39.21 10.38
C LEU A 39 -30.69 -38.86 8.95
N GLY A 40 -29.79 -39.18 8.00
CA GLY A 40 -30.03 -39.30 6.55
C GLY A 40 -28.75 -39.01 5.74
N ALA A 41 -27.71 -39.85 5.79
CA ALA A 41 -27.48 -41.03 4.94
C ALA A 41 -26.79 -40.74 3.58
N LEU A 42 -25.68 -41.45 3.41
CA LEU A 42 -24.76 -41.58 2.28
C LEU A 42 -25.44 -42.19 1.05
N ALA A 43 -25.16 -41.68 -0.15
CA ALA A 43 -25.33 -42.42 -1.41
C ALA A 43 -24.24 -42.07 -2.42
N LEU A 44 -23.38 -43.06 -2.67
CA LEU A 44 -22.43 -43.19 -3.76
C LEU A 44 -23.19 -43.66 -5.01
N VAL A 45 -22.70 -43.37 -6.24
CA VAL A 45 -22.65 -44.27 -7.43
C VAL A 45 -22.69 -43.51 -8.79
N LEU A 46 -21.58 -43.72 -9.52
CA LEU A 46 -21.37 -43.84 -10.98
C LEU A 46 -21.05 -42.65 -11.90
N ALA A 47 -19.91 -42.87 -12.58
CA ALA A 47 -19.32 -42.17 -13.68
C ALA A 47 -20.07 -42.38 -15.01
N PHE A 48 -19.93 -41.42 -15.92
CA PHE A 48 -19.91 -41.71 -17.36
C PHE A 48 -18.93 -40.78 -18.08
N SER A 49 -17.87 -41.40 -18.60
CA SER A 49 -16.94 -40.83 -19.55
C SER A 49 -17.62 -40.72 -20.92
N ALA A 50 -17.41 -39.61 -21.63
CA ALA A 50 -17.59 -39.57 -23.08
C ALA A 50 -16.36 -38.91 -23.72
N VAL A 51 -15.61 -39.79 -24.38
CA VAL A 51 -14.40 -39.57 -25.15
C VAL A 51 -14.75 -38.84 -26.46
N VAL A 52 -13.91 -37.86 -26.81
CA VAL A 52 -13.86 -37.21 -28.12
C VAL A 52 -13.29 -38.19 -29.15
N PRO A 53 -13.91 -38.40 -30.33
CA PRO A 53 -13.22 -39.02 -31.45
C PRO A 53 -12.51 -37.96 -32.29
N PHE A 54 -11.19 -38.06 -32.33
CA PHE A 54 -10.32 -37.51 -33.35
C PHE A 54 -10.28 -38.52 -34.52
N GLU A 55 -10.78 -38.14 -35.69
CA GLU A 55 -10.60 -38.92 -36.92
C GLU A 55 -9.81 -38.14 -37.97
N ARG A 56 -8.81 -38.84 -38.53
CA ARG A 56 -7.90 -38.40 -39.58
C ARG A 56 -8.59 -38.35 -40.95
N SER A 57 -8.09 -37.43 -41.78
CA SER A 57 -8.32 -37.29 -43.22
C SER A 57 -8.24 -38.60 -44.02
N PRO A 58 -8.81 -38.58 -45.24
CA PRO A 58 -7.93 -38.78 -46.38
C PRO A 58 -8.14 -37.78 -47.52
N GLU A 59 -7.04 -37.46 -48.20
CA GLU A 59 -7.01 -36.81 -49.50
C GLU A 59 -7.84 -37.56 -50.55
N ARG A 60 -8.52 -36.84 -51.45
CA ARG A 60 -8.51 -37.20 -52.87
C ARG A 60 -9.04 -36.12 -53.81
N SER A 61 -8.20 -35.87 -54.81
CA SER A 61 -8.51 -35.65 -56.22
C SER A 61 -9.35 -34.45 -56.65
N ALA A 62 -8.61 -33.53 -57.29
CA ALA A 62 -9.02 -32.62 -58.34
C ALA A 62 -10.25 -33.06 -59.18
N ARG A 63 -11.20 -32.14 -59.30
CA ARG A 63 -12.01 -32.00 -60.51
C ARG A 63 -12.21 -30.51 -60.80
N ALA A 64 -11.79 -30.12 -62.00
CA ALA A 64 -11.89 -28.78 -62.54
C ALA A 64 -13.36 -28.39 -62.78
N GLU A 65 -13.75 -27.23 -62.30
CA GLU A 65 -14.96 -26.54 -62.73
C GLU A 65 -14.59 -25.09 -63.04
N ARG A 66 -14.79 -24.69 -64.30
CA ARG A 66 -14.45 -23.37 -64.83
C ARG A 66 -15.41 -22.32 -64.26
N ALA A 67 -14.87 -21.34 -63.55
CA ALA A 67 -15.58 -20.13 -63.16
C ALA A 67 -15.60 -19.08 -64.30
N PRO A 68 -16.65 -18.25 -64.42
CA PRO A 68 -16.69 -17.14 -65.36
C PRO A 68 -15.82 -15.98 -64.86
N GLN A 69 -15.14 -15.30 -65.78
CA GLN A 69 -14.32 -14.12 -65.52
C GLN A 69 -15.20 -12.98 -64.97
N ARG A 70 -15.07 -12.69 -63.67
CA ARG A 70 -15.51 -11.41 -63.10
C ARG A 70 -14.38 -10.40 -63.26
N THR A 71 -14.73 -9.30 -63.91
CA THR A 71 -13.92 -8.08 -64.01
C THR A 71 -13.50 -7.61 -62.62
N LEU A 72 -12.21 -7.33 -62.44
CA LEU A 72 -11.66 -6.74 -61.22
C LEU A 72 -12.24 -5.32 -61.08
N SER A 73 -13.25 -5.16 -60.21
CA SER A 73 -13.66 -3.85 -59.73
C SER A 73 -12.57 -3.32 -58.79
N GLU A 74 -12.20 -2.04 -58.95
CA GLU A 74 -11.22 -1.35 -58.13
C GLU A 74 -11.48 -1.53 -56.62
N PRO A 75 -10.42 -1.57 -55.79
CA PRO A 75 -10.59 -1.59 -54.34
C PRO A 75 -11.31 -0.31 -53.89
N PRO A 76 -12.26 -0.40 -52.92
CA PRO A 76 -12.92 0.79 -52.42
C PRO A 76 -11.87 1.74 -51.82
N ALA A 77 -11.95 3.01 -52.22
CA ALA A 77 -11.09 4.07 -51.72
C ALA A 77 -11.02 4.01 -50.18
N ARG A 78 -9.80 3.92 -49.64
CA ARG A 78 -9.52 4.11 -48.21
C ARG A 78 -10.22 5.39 -47.79
N ARG A 79 -11.26 5.26 -46.97
CA ARG A 79 -11.83 6.39 -46.25
C ARG A 79 -10.72 6.94 -45.38
N ILE A 80 -10.13 8.07 -45.78
CA ILE A 80 -9.24 8.83 -44.93
C ILE A 80 -10.11 9.28 -43.76
N VAL A 81 -10.00 8.56 -42.64
CA VAL A 81 -10.47 9.06 -41.36
C VAL A 81 -9.71 10.37 -41.16
N GLY A 82 -10.44 11.48 -41.10
CA GLY A 82 -9.85 12.79 -40.79
C GLY A 82 -9.12 12.75 -39.45
N PRO A 83 -8.43 13.83 -39.04
CA PRO A 83 -7.74 13.86 -37.75
C PRO A 83 -8.79 13.79 -36.63
N GLU A 84 -9.14 12.57 -36.22
CA GLU A 84 -9.94 12.31 -35.05
C GLU A 84 -9.08 12.76 -33.88
N LYS A 85 -9.52 13.83 -33.21
CA LYS A 85 -8.89 14.40 -32.03
C LYS A 85 -8.58 13.25 -31.09
N LEU A 86 -7.29 12.97 -30.88
CA LEU A 86 -6.85 11.89 -29.98
C LEU A 86 -7.63 12.00 -28.66
N PRO A 87 -8.16 10.89 -28.12
CA PRO A 87 -8.83 10.91 -26.84
C PRO A 87 -7.88 11.51 -25.80
N ALA A 88 -8.42 12.31 -24.88
CA ALA A 88 -7.63 12.84 -23.78
C ALA A 88 -6.97 11.68 -23.01
N PRO A 89 -5.73 11.84 -22.52
CA PRO A 89 -5.04 10.80 -21.77
C PRO A 89 -5.89 10.37 -20.57
N SER A 90 -5.85 9.09 -20.22
CA SER A 90 -6.52 8.62 -19.01
C SER A 90 -5.88 9.28 -17.77
N PRO A 91 -6.59 9.37 -16.63
CA PRO A 91 -5.99 9.88 -15.39
C PRO A 91 -4.69 9.15 -15.01
N ALA A 92 -4.63 7.83 -15.19
CA ALA A 92 -3.43 7.03 -14.92
C ALA A 92 -2.26 7.37 -15.86
N ASP A 93 -2.54 7.67 -17.14
CA ASP A 93 -1.50 8.10 -18.09
C ASP A 93 -0.96 9.49 -17.74
N ALA A 94 -1.84 10.40 -17.32
CA ALA A 94 -1.47 11.75 -16.90
C ALA A 94 -0.60 11.71 -15.64
N GLU A 95 -0.99 10.92 -14.64
CA GLU A 95 -0.16 10.72 -13.45
C GLU A 95 1.17 10.07 -13.78
N THR A 96 1.20 9.06 -14.67
CA THR A 96 2.46 8.40 -15.08
C THR A 96 3.39 9.40 -15.73
N THR A 97 2.86 10.20 -16.65
CA THR A 97 3.62 11.29 -17.28
C THR A 97 4.17 12.26 -16.25
N ALA A 98 3.36 12.68 -15.28
CA ALA A 98 3.79 13.59 -14.22
C ALA A 98 4.87 12.99 -13.32
N VAL A 99 4.70 11.75 -12.85
CA VAL A 99 5.68 11.03 -12.03
C VAL A 99 7.04 11.00 -12.71
N LEU A 100 7.09 10.58 -13.99
CA LEU A 100 8.35 10.47 -14.72
C LEU A 100 8.98 11.84 -15.01
N ALA A 101 8.16 12.83 -15.37
CA ALA A 101 8.63 14.18 -15.63
C ALA A 101 9.22 14.83 -14.37
N VAL A 102 8.52 14.72 -13.23
CA VAL A 102 8.98 15.24 -11.93
C VAL A 102 10.22 14.49 -11.47
N GLY A 103 10.22 13.16 -11.48
CA GLY A 103 11.37 12.35 -11.07
C GLY A 103 12.64 12.70 -11.85
N LYS A 104 12.53 12.88 -13.17
CA LYS A 104 13.65 13.31 -14.02
C LYS A 104 14.10 14.74 -13.74
N ALA A 105 13.19 15.66 -13.49
CA ALA A 105 13.50 17.07 -13.28
C ALA A 105 14.07 17.36 -11.88
N VAL A 106 13.60 16.63 -10.88
CA VAL A 106 13.80 16.94 -9.46
C VAL A 106 14.76 15.97 -8.77
N GLY A 107 14.86 14.72 -9.23
CA GLY A 107 15.60 13.67 -8.55
C GLY A 107 14.78 13.06 -7.41
N PRO A 108 15.39 12.72 -6.25
CA PRO A 108 14.65 12.21 -5.09
C PRO A 108 13.61 13.21 -4.58
N ILE A 109 12.38 12.73 -4.36
CA ILE A 109 11.23 13.57 -3.97
C ILE A 109 10.84 13.27 -2.52
N ARG A 110 10.80 14.30 -1.68
CA ARG A 110 10.45 14.22 -0.24
C ARG A 110 9.06 14.79 0.07
N HIS A 111 8.57 15.68 -0.78
CA HIS A 111 7.25 16.29 -0.67
C HIS A 111 6.76 16.83 -2.04
N GLY A 112 5.47 17.15 -2.13
CA GLY A 112 4.90 17.93 -3.23
C GLY A 112 5.21 19.43 -3.15
N GLY A 113 4.61 20.23 -4.01
CA GLY A 113 4.85 21.68 -4.12
C GLY A 113 4.38 22.52 -2.94
N GLY A 114 3.42 22.02 -2.15
CA GLY A 114 2.89 22.72 -0.98
C GLY A 114 1.97 23.89 -1.30
N ALA A 115 1.65 24.12 -2.57
CA ALA A 115 0.69 25.12 -2.99
C ALA A 115 -0.77 24.66 -2.78
N ARG A 116 -0.99 23.34 -2.71
CA ARG A 116 -2.30 22.75 -2.42
C ARG A 116 -2.30 22.12 -1.03
N HIS A 117 -3.43 22.24 -0.34
CA HIS A 117 -3.63 21.70 1.00
C HIS A 117 -3.86 20.17 0.95
N MET A 118 -2.87 19.43 0.46
CA MET A 118 -2.92 18.00 0.17
C MET A 118 -1.71 17.29 0.77
N VAL A 119 -1.88 16.03 1.16
CA VAL A 119 -0.80 15.17 1.68
C VAL A 119 -0.99 13.73 1.21
N ALA A 120 0.11 12.98 1.14
CA ALA A 120 0.11 11.56 0.78
C ALA A 120 0.45 10.69 1.99
N LEU A 121 -0.38 9.67 2.23
CA LEU A 121 -0.09 8.60 3.19
C LEU A 121 0.66 7.48 2.48
N THR A 122 1.82 7.10 3.01
CA THR A 122 2.65 6.03 2.44
C THR A 122 2.97 4.95 3.46
N PHE A 123 3.05 3.71 2.99
CA PHE A 123 3.25 2.53 3.83
C PHE A 123 4.35 1.64 3.25
N ASP A 124 5.36 1.35 4.05
CA ASP A 124 6.52 0.55 3.66
C ASP A 124 6.49 -0.85 4.31
N ASP A 125 7.33 -1.73 3.77
CA ASP A 125 7.66 -3.09 4.23
C ASP A 125 6.57 -4.14 4.00
N GLY A 126 5.39 -3.75 3.54
CA GLY A 126 4.32 -4.68 3.18
C GLY A 126 4.64 -5.55 1.96
N PRO A 127 3.76 -6.51 1.64
CA PRO A 127 2.56 -6.83 2.39
C PRO A 127 2.82 -7.84 3.52
N GLY A 128 1.98 -7.86 4.55
CA GLY A 128 2.12 -8.74 5.71
C GLY A 128 0.84 -8.84 6.55
N PRO A 129 0.93 -9.35 7.79
CA PRO A 129 -0.25 -9.57 8.65
C PRO A 129 -1.07 -8.32 8.95
N PHE A 130 -0.47 -7.12 8.89
CA PHE A 130 -1.13 -5.86 9.20
C PHE A 130 -1.63 -5.07 7.99
N THR A 131 -1.23 -5.47 6.77
CA THR A 131 -1.71 -4.88 5.51
C THR A 131 -3.24 -5.00 5.40
N GLY A 132 -3.81 -6.18 5.61
CA GLY A 132 -5.27 -6.38 5.55
C GLY A 132 -6.06 -5.47 6.50
N PRO A 133 -5.75 -5.45 7.81
CA PRO A 133 -6.34 -4.51 8.76
C PRO A 133 -6.20 -3.04 8.35
N LEU A 134 -5.04 -2.64 7.79
CA LEU A 134 -4.82 -1.29 7.31
C LEU A 134 -5.70 -0.95 6.09
N LEU A 135 -5.74 -1.83 5.09
CA LEU A 135 -6.63 -1.70 3.92
C LEU A 135 -8.09 -1.57 4.34
N ALA A 136 -8.52 -2.30 5.38
CA ALA A 136 -9.86 -2.16 5.92
C ALA A 136 -10.11 -0.76 6.53
N VAL A 137 -9.11 -0.12 7.15
CA VAL A 137 -9.22 1.28 7.60
C VAL A 137 -9.38 2.20 6.40
N LEU A 138 -8.47 2.11 5.42
CA LEU A 138 -8.45 2.97 4.23
C LEU A 138 -9.76 2.88 3.44
N ARG A 139 -10.29 1.67 3.25
CA ARG A 139 -11.57 1.43 2.58
C ARG A 139 -12.73 2.05 3.33
N ARG A 140 -12.81 1.89 4.66
CA ARG A 140 -13.90 2.50 5.46
C ARG A 140 -13.87 4.02 5.43
N THR A 141 -12.69 4.60 5.20
CA THR A 141 -12.51 6.05 5.16
C THR A 141 -12.43 6.60 3.75
N ASN A 142 -12.53 5.79 2.69
CA ASN A 142 -12.25 6.18 1.29
C ASN A 142 -11.00 7.07 1.21
N THR A 143 -9.87 6.51 1.65
CA THR A 143 -8.61 7.26 1.75
C THR A 143 -7.60 6.69 0.78
N PRO A 144 -7.16 7.48 -0.20
CA PRO A 144 -6.08 7.09 -1.07
C PRO A 144 -4.76 6.92 -0.32
N ALA A 145 -3.92 6.00 -0.78
CA ALA A 145 -2.61 5.74 -0.19
C ALA A 145 -1.62 5.15 -1.22
N THR A 146 -0.34 5.14 -0.88
CA THR A 146 0.71 4.50 -1.68
C THR A 146 1.45 3.47 -0.82
N PHE A 147 1.61 2.24 -1.32
CA PHE A 147 2.32 1.16 -0.63
C PHE A 147 3.62 0.86 -1.36
N PHE A 148 4.74 0.91 -0.66
CA PHE A 148 6.05 0.49 -1.15
C PHE A 148 6.27 -0.95 -0.67
N GLN A 149 6.07 -1.90 -1.56
CA GLN A 149 6.05 -3.31 -1.25
C GLN A 149 7.43 -3.95 -1.44
N VAL A 150 7.79 -4.81 -0.49
CA VAL A 150 9.00 -5.63 -0.56
C VAL A 150 8.69 -6.87 -1.38
N GLY A 151 9.47 -7.12 -2.43
CA GLY A 151 9.21 -8.20 -3.38
C GLY A 151 9.04 -9.58 -2.73
N ARG A 152 9.94 -9.96 -1.82
CA ARG A 152 9.84 -11.22 -1.06
C ARG A 152 8.53 -11.36 -0.29
N ASN A 153 8.02 -10.26 0.25
CA ASN A 153 6.83 -10.28 1.09
C ASN A 153 5.56 -10.55 0.27
N LEU A 154 5.56 -10.23 -1.04
CA LEU A 154 4.47 -10.61 -1.95
C LEU A 154 4.33 -12.13 -2.05
N ASP A 155 5.45 -12.84 -2.20
CA ASP A 155 5.48 -14.30 -2.28
C ASP A 155 5.12 -14.97 -0.95
N GLU A 156 5.60 -14.41 0.16
CA GLU A 156 5.35 -14.93 1.51
C GLU A 156 3.92 -14.63 1.99
N ASN A 157 3.29 -13.55 1.51
CA ASN A 157 1.99 -13.08 1.95
C ASN A 157 1.01 -12.84 0.77
N PRO A 158 0.69 -13.86 -0.03
CA PRO A 158 -0.06 -13.69 -1.28
C PRO A 158 -1.51 -13.23 -1.06
N LEU A 159 -2.10 -13.52 0.10
CA LEU A 159 -3.45 -13.05 0.44
C LEU A 159 -3.48 -11.54 0.71
N PRO A 160 -2.64 -10.99 1.60
CA PRO A 160 -2.42 -9.55 1.71
C PRO A 160 -2.01 -8.88 0.39
N ALA A 161 -1.08 -9.46 -0.38
CA ALA A 161 -0.67 -8.93 -1.70
C ALA A 161 -1.85 -8.81 -2.66
N ARG A 162 -2.67 -9.85 -2.77
CA ARG A 162 -3.90 -9.77 -3.58
C ARG A 162 -4.90 -8.75 -3.05
N ALA A 163 -4.93 -8.49 -1.74
CA ALA A 163 -5.88 -7.53 -1.18
C ALA A 163 -5.52 -6.07 -1.54
N THR A 164 -4.24 -5.74 -1.70
CA THR A 164 -3.82 -4.37 -2.07
C THR A 164 -4.25 -4.02 -3.49
N THR A 165 -4.24 -4.99 -4.42
CA THR A 165 -4.64 -4.78 -5.83
C THR A 165 -6.15 -4.58 -6.04
N LEU A 166 -6.98 -4.84 -5.02
CA LEU A 166 -8.44 -4.73 -5.11
C LEU A 166 -8.99 -3.35 -4.71
N LEU A 167 -8.11 -2.39 -4.38
CA LEU A 167 -8.51 -1.03 -4.02
C LEU A 167 -8.06 -0.04 -5.11
N ASP A 168 -9.03 0.55 -5.81
CA ASP A 168 -8.78 1.53 -6.87
C ASP A 168 -8.04 2.79 -6.39
N GLU A 169 -8.14 3.14 -5.11
CA GLU A 169 -7.49 4.32 -4.53
C GLU A 169 -6.09 4.04 -3.95
N VAL A 170 -5.48 2.91 -4.31
CA VAL A 170 -4.13 2.55 -3.86
C VAL A 170 -3.15 2.53 -5.03
N GLU A 171 -2.01 3.19 -4.86
CA GLU A 171 -0.83 3.02 -5.71
C GLU A 171 0.12 1.99 -5.08
N LEU A 172 0.66 1.08 -5.90
CA LEU A 172 1.66 0.09 -5.49
C LEU A 172 3.02 0.43 -6.11
N ALA A 173 4.06 0.38 -5.29
CA ALA A 173 5.39 0.87 -5.61
C ALA A 173 6.48 -0.11 -5.11
N ASP A 174 7.68 -0.01 -5.69
CA ASP A 174 8.77 -0.93 -5.39
C ASP A 174 9.57 -0.51 -4.15
N HIS A 175 9.87 -1.49 -3.28
CA HIS A 175 10.70 -1.31 -2.09
C HIS A 175 11.85 -2.32 -1.98
N THR A 176 12.44 -2.71 -3.12
CA THR A 176 13.43 -3.79 -3.26
C THR A 176 12.89 -5.18 -2.96
N TYR A 177 13.64 -6.22 -3.33
CA TYR A 177 13.20 -7.59 -3.14
C TYR A 177 13.39 -8.05 -1.70
N THR A 178 14.49 -7.67 -1.06
CA THR A 178 14.91 -8.20 0.25
C THR A 178 14.95 -7.19 1.38
N HIS A 179 14.67 -5.91 1.09
CA HIS A 179 14.75 -4.81 2.07
C HIS A 179 16.17 -4.55 2.62
N ASN A 180 17.20 -5.00 1.90
CA ASN A 180 18.58 -4.70 2.23
C ASN A 180 18.96 -3.28 1.77
N SER A 181 19.91 -2.67 2.48
CA SER A 181 20.41 -1.34 2.12
C SER A 181 21.16 -1.38 0.79
N LEU A 182 20.71 -0.63 -0.21
CA LEU A 182 21.33 -0.62 -1.53
C LEU A 182 22.75 -0.02 -1.52
N VAL A 183 23.05 0.88 -0.59
CA VAL A 183 24.38 1.53 -0.52
C VAL A 183 25.49 0.58 -0.05
N THR A 184 25.14 -0.60 0.48
CA THR A 184 26.10 -1.65 0.83
C THR A 184 26.35 -2.63 -0.32
N MET A 185 25.75 -2.40 -1.49
CA MET A 185 25.79 -3.27 -2.65
C MET A 185 26.46 -2.60 -3.85
N ASP A 186 27.12 -3.42 -4.67
CA ASP A 186 27.55 -3.01 -6.02
C ASP A 186 26.35 -2.80 -6.96
N PHE A 187 26.56 -2.10 -8.07
CA PHE A 187 25.53 -1.78 -9.06
C PHE A 187 24.71 -3.00 -9.51
N GLY A 188 25.37 -4.14 -9.74
CA GLY A 188 24.71 -5.35 -10.23
C GLY A 188 23.72 -5.90 -9.21
N LYS A 189 24.12 -5.99 -7.94
CA LYS A 189 23.21 -6.41 -6.86
C LYS A 189 22.08 -5.42 -6.60
N GLN A 190 22.35 -4.12 -6.67
CA GLN A 190 21.26 -3.13 -6.60
C GLN A 190 20.25 -3.32 -7.73
N GLN A 191 20.74 -3.60 -8.94
CA GLN A 191 19.88 -3.90 -10.09
C GLN A 191 19.04 -5.15 -9.84
N ASP A 192 19.64 -6.22 -9.34
CA ASP A 192 18.94 -7.49 -9.09
C ASP A 192 17.82 -7.33 -8.05
N GLU A 193 18.07 -6.58 -6.97
CA GLU A 193 17.07 -6.25 -5.94
C GLU A 193 15.84 -5.55 -6.54
N ILE A 194 16.08 -4.54 -7.38
CA ILE A 194 15.03 -3.72 -7.98
C ILE A 194 14.29 -4.49 -9.09
N VAL A 195 15.01 -5.21 -9.94
CA VAL A 195 14.41 -6.00 -11.04
C VAL A 195 13.54 -7.12 -10.50
N SER A 196 14.08 -7.87 -9.53
CA SER A 196 13.39 -9.04 -9.00
C SER A 196 12.11 -8.63 -8.29
N SER A 197 12.16 -7.52 -7.54
CA SER A 197 10.98 -6.94 -6.91
C SER A 197 9.92 -6.52 -7.93
N ALA A 198 10.28 -5.70 -8.93
CA ALA A 198 9.34 -5.28 -9.97
C ALA A 198 8.73 -6.47 -10.75
N ALA A 199 9.53 -7.48 -11.08
CA ALA A 199 9.04 -8.69 -11.74
C ALA A 199 8.08 -9.47 -10.83
N THR A 200 8.35 -9.54 -9.53
CA THR A 200 7.48 -10.20 -8.55
C THR A 200 6.16 -9.44 -8.40
N MET A 201 6.18 -8.11 -8.29
CA MET A 201 4.97 -7.28 -8.30
C MET A 201 4.08 -7.60 -9.50
N GLN A 202 4.65 -7.64 -10.72
CA GLN A 202 3.90 -7.99 -11.92
C GLN A 202 3.35 -9.43 -11.89
N ALA A 203 4.11 -10.38 -11.35
CA ALA A 203 3.65 -11.77 -11.20
C ALA A 203 2.45 -11.89 -10.24
N HIS A 204 2.33 -10.98 -9.27
CA HIS A 204 1.18 -10.87 -8.36
C HIS A 204 0.03 -10.01 -8.91
N GLY A 205 0.12 -9.59 -10.17
CA GLY A 205 -0.95 -8.86 -10.88
C GLY A 205 -0.93 -7.35 -10.69
N GLU A 206 0.18 -6.80 -10.18
CA GLU A 206 0.38 -5.36 -10.07
C GLU A 206 0.86 -4.78 -11.41
N ALA A 207 0.64 -3.47 -11.60
CA ALA A 207 1.27 -2.75 -12.69
C ALA A 207 2.79 -2.72 -12.50
N ALA A 208 3.54 -2.53 -13.59
CA ALA A 208 4.98 -2.27 -13.48
C ALA A 208 5.19 -1.01 -12.62
N PRO A 209 6.03 -1.07 -11.56
CA PRO A 209 6.19 0.06 -10.65
C PRO A 209 6.83 1.24 -11.38
N ARG A 210 6.24 2.42 -11.17
CA ARG A 210 6.76 3.72 -11.62
C ARG A 210 7.35 4.54 -10.47
N LEU A 211 7.14 4.08 -9.24
CA LEU A 211 7.68 4.66 -8.01
C LEU A 211 8.59 3.65 -7.34
N PHE A 212 9.65 4.16 -6.73
CA PHE A 212 10.59 3.37 -5.94
C PHE A 212 10.94 4.13 -4.67
N ARG A 213 11.07 3.42 -3.55
CA ARG A 213 11.67 3.97 -2.33
C ARG A 213 12.82 3.07 -1.90
N PRO A 214 14.03 3.60 -1.65
CA PRO A 214 15.12 2.79 -1.12
C PRO A 214 14.87 2.47 0.37
N PRO A 215 15.12 1.23 0.82
CA PRO A 215 15.15 0.88 2.23
C PRO A 215 16.00 1.87 3.04
N TYR A 216 15.52 2.24 4.23
CA TYR A 216 16.16 3.21 5.13
C TYR A 216 16.34 4.63 4.55
N GLY A 217 15.76 4.92 3.38
CA GLY A 217 16.04 6.14 2.64
C GLY A 217 17.47 6.22 2.10
N ALA A 218 18.20 5.10 2.06
CA ALA A 218 19.62 5.05 1.74
C ALA A 218 19.84 4.75 0.25
N TYR A 219 20.45 5.69 -0.47
CA TYR A 219 20.73 5.56 -1.90
C TYR A 219 22.08 6.19 -2.27
N ASN A 220 22.62 5.81 -3.43
CA ASN A 220 23.82 6.41 -4.01
C ASN A 220 23.62 6.71 -5.50
N GLN A 221 24.68 7.10 -6.20
CA GLN A 221 24.62 7.44 -7.64
C GLN A 221 24.21 6.24 -8.51
N ASP A 222 24.58 5.02 -8.12
CA ASP A 222 24.17 3.80 -8.82
C ASP A 222 22.65 3.60 -8.70
N THR A 223 22.09 3.81 -7.51
CA THR A 223 20.64 3.76 -7.29
C THR A 223 19.92 4.80 -8.16
N LEU A 224 20.40 6.04 -8.19
CA LEU A 224 19.81 7.11 -9.03
C LEU A 224 19.90 6.79 -10.52
N ARG A 225 21.02 6.21 -10.96
CA ARG A 225 21.19 5.75 -12.34
C ARG A 225 20.15 4.68 -12.68
N LEU A 226 19.94 3.70 -11.80
CA LEU A 226 18.92 2.65 -11.99
C LEU A 226 17.50 3.24 -12.08
N MET A 227 17.17 4.25 -11.28
CA MET A 227 15.87 4.94 -11.38
C MET A 227 15.66 5.58 -12.75
N ASN A 228 16.69 6.26 -13.27
CA ASN A 228 16.64 6.87 -14.60
C ASN A 228 16.53 5.83 -15.71
N GLU A 229 17.32 4.75 -15.65
CA GLU A 229 17.30 3.68 -16.66
C GLU A 229 15.98 2.91 -16.70
N ARG A 230 15.30 2.81 -15.55
CA ARG A 230 14.05 2.05 -15.41
C ARG A 230 12.80 2.90 -15.54
N GLY A 231 12.94 4.23 -15.64
CA GLY A 231 11.81 5.13 -15.65
C GLY A 231 11.00 5.03 -14.34
N MET A 232 11.68 5.15 -13.21
CA MET A 232 11.04 5.22 -11.89
C MET A 232 11.39 6.52 -11.18
N ALA A 233 10.44 7.08 -10.43
CA ALA A 233 10.70 8.20 -9.55
C ALA A 233 11.09 7.70 -8.15
N MET A 234 12.19 8.22 -7.60
CA MET A 234 12.59 7.94 -6.23
C MET A 234 11.78 8.80 -5.25
N ILE A 235 11.02 8.15 -4.39
CA ILE A 235 10.18 8.77 -3.38
C ILE A 235 10.74 8.51 -1.99
N LEU A 236 10.95 9.59 -1.24
CA LEU A 236 11.30 9.60 0.17
C LEU A 236 10.10 10.15 0.96
N TRP A 237 10.36 10.86 2.05
CA TRP A 237 9.33 11.46 2.90
C TRP A 237 9.82 12.77 3.52
N SER A 238 8.86 13.56 3.99
CA SER A 238 9.07 14.81 4.73
C SER A 238 8.52 14.74 6.16
N VAL A 239 7.71 13.71 6.45
CA VAL A 239 7.17 13.42 7.79
C VAL A 239 7.42 11.96 8.09
N ASP A 240 8.19 11.70 9.14
CA ASP A 240 8.35 10.36 9.71
C ASP A 240 7.42 10.21 10.92
N SER A 241 6.63 9.15 10.95
CA SER A 241 5.75 8.84 12.07
C SER A 241 6.47 8.17 13.25
N GLU A 242 7.65 7.61 13.01
CA GLU A 242 8.45 6.77 13.93
C GLU A 242 7.70 5.52 14.41
N ASP A 243 6.68 5.07 13.67
CA ASP A 243 5.82 3.95 14.05
C ASP A 243 6.55 2.61 14.19
N TYR A 244 7.63 2.41 13.43
CA TYR A 244 8.52 1.25 13.54
C TYR A 244 9.14 1.08 14.94
N THR A 245 9.30 2.15 15.72
CA THR A 245 9.77 2.11 17.11
C THR A 245 8.70 1.63 18.10
N ARG A 246 7.44 1.52 17.66
CA ARG A 246 6.25 1.19 18.44
C ARG A 246 6.05 2.10 19.67
N PRO A 247 6.04 3.44 19.49
CA PRO A 247 6.07 4.38 20.61
C PRO A 247 4.69 4.61 21.25
N GLY A 248 3.65 3.91 20.79
CA GLY A 248 2.25 4.07 21.19
C GLY A 248 1.46 4.89 20.17
N VAL A 249 0.17 4.56 20.05
CA VAL A 249 -0.75 5.14 19.04
C VAL A 249 -0.76 6.67 19.06
N ASP A 250 -0.89 7.28 20.24
CA ASP A 250 -1.00 8.74 20.32
C ASP A 250 0.32 9.44 19.97
N ARG A 251 1.47 8.83 20.27
CA ARG A 251 2.78 9.35 19.90
C ARG A 251 2.98 9.34 18.39
N ILE A 252 2.56 8.27 17.70
CA ILE A 252 2.56 8.16 16.23
C ILE A 252 1.71 9.29 15.62
N VAL A 253 0.49 9.47 16.14
CA VAL A 253 -0.41 10.54 15.68
C VAL A 253 0.24 11.92 15.89
N ASP A 254 0.80 12.18 17.06
CA ASP A 254 1.38 13.48 17.38
C ASP A 254 2.64 13.78 16.58
N ASN A 255 3.48 12.78 16.30
CA ASN A 255 4.62 12.91 15.37
C ASN A 255 4.17 13.43 14.00
N VAL A 256 3.15 12.78 13.42
CA VAL A 256 2.59 13.20 12.13
C VAL A 256 1.98 14.60 12.23
N MET A 257 1.12 14.85 13.20
CA MET A 257 0.36 16.11 13.29
C MET A 257 1.23 17.32 13.64
N LYS A 258 2.41 17.12 14.24
CA LYS A 258 3.38 18.17 14.55
C LYS A 258 4.20 18.58 13.32
N ALA A 259 4.51 17.64 12.43
CA ALA A 259 5.39 17.87 11.30
C ALA A 259 4.64 18.16 9.98
N VAL A 260 3.39 17.71 9.85
CA VAL A 260 2.63 17.79 8.60
C VAL A 260 2.43 19.23 8.12
N LYS A 261 2.67 19.42 6.82
CA LYS A 261 2.45 20.64 6.06
C LYS A 261 1.79 20.30 4.72
N PRO A 262 1.24 21.30 3.99
CA PRO A 262 0.86 21.11 2.59
C PRO A 262 1.99 20.47 1.78
N GLY A 263 1.67 19.46 0.98
CA GLY A 263 2.62 18.70 0.19
C GLY A 263 3.31 17.55 0.92
N SER A 264 3.12 17.35 2.23
CA SER A 264 3.81 16.29 2.97
C SER A 264 3.56 14.89 2.40
N ILE A 265 4.64 14.11 2.31
CA ILE A 265 4.61 12.66 2.12
C ILE A 265 4.94 12.05 3.49
N ILE A 266 4.01 11.27 4.03
CA ILE A 266 4.05 10.73 5.39
C ILE A 266 4.48 9.26 5.35
N LEU A 267 5.60 8.94 6.00
CA LEU A 267 6.12 7.58 6.16
C LEU A 267 5.48 6.87 7.36
N MET A 268 4.92 5.69 7.11
CA MET A 268 4.43 4.70 8.06
C MET A 268 4.74 3.31 7.51
N HIS A 269 4.44 2.25 8.26
CA HIS A 269 4.75 0.87 7.86
C HIS A 269 3.56 -0.06 8.04
N ASP A 270 3.33 -0.95 7.08
CA ASP A 270 2.35 -2.03 7.18
C ASP A 270 2.98 -3.44 7.25
N GLY A 271 4.29 -3.54 7.02
CA GLY A 271 5.12 -4.70 7.27
C GLY A 271 6.29 -4.43 8.22
N GLY A 272 7.31 -5.29 8.19
CA GLY A 272 8.53 -5.10 8.99
C GLY A 272 8.39 -5.37 10.50
N GLY A 273 7.34 -6.11 10.90
CA GLY A 273 7.10 -6.52 12.29
C GLY A 273 5.69 -6.20 12.78
N GLU A 274 5.58 -5.97 14.09
CA GLU A 274 4.30 -5.64 14.75
C GLU A 274 3.85 -4.21 14.38
N ARG A 275 2.64 -4.05 13.82
CA ARG A 275 2.10 -2.76 13.33
C ARG A 275 0.67 -2.45 13.80
N SER A 276 0.16 -3.10 14.85
CA SER A 276 -1.17 -2.79 15.39
C SER A 276 -1.30 -1.33 15.83
N GLN A 277 -0.23 -0.73 16.35
CA GLN A 277 -0.21 0.68 16.72
C GLN A 277 -0.35 1.59 15.49
N THR A 278 0.32 1.27 14.38
CA THR A 278 0.18 1.99 13.11
C THR A 278 -1.25 1.91 12.60
N VAL A 279 -1.83 0.70 12.52
CA VAL A 279 -3.22 0.50 12.06
C VAL A 279 -4.21 1.34 12.89
N ALA A 280 -4.04 1.38 14.21
CA ALA A 280 -4.87 2.19 15.10
C ALA A 280 -4.63 3.70 14.94
N ALA A 281 -3.38 4.12 14.70
CA ALA A 281 -3.01 5.52 14.50
C ALA A 281 -3.55 6.08 13.19
N VAL A 282 -3.52 5.30 12.09
CA VAL A 282 -3.95 5.74 10.75
C VAL A 282 -5.39 6.26 10.77
N ALA A 283 -6.32 5.58 11.44
CA ALA A 283 -7.70 6.04 11.55
C ALA A 283 -7.81 7.43 12.22
N LYS A 284 -6.99 7.68 13.25
CA LYS A 284 -6.93 8.98 13.95
C LYS A 284 -6.24 10.05 13.09
N ILE A 285 -5.15 9.70 12.40
CA ILE A 285 -4.42 10.58 11.49
C ILE A 285 -5.35 11.07 10.38
N ILE A 286 -6.03 10.16 9.69
CA ILE A 286 -6.98 10.50 8.61
C ILE A 286 -8.04 11.49 9.10
N LYS A 287 -8.65 11.21 10.26
CA LYS A 287 -9.66 12.10 10.86
C LYS A 287 -9.08 13.50 11.17
N ARG A 288 -7.88 13.57 11.78
CA ARG A 288 -7.24 14.84 12.15
C ARG A 288 -6.79 15.65 10.93
N LEU A 289 -6.23 15.00 9.91
CA LEU A 289 -5.81 15.64 8.67
C LEU A 289 -7.01 16.24 7.93
N ARG A 290 -8.08 15.47 7.74
CA ARG A 290 -9.32 15.97 7.12
C ARG A 290 -9.95 17.08 7.94
N GLY A 291 -9.94 16.97 9.27
CA GLY A 291 -10.40 18.03 10.17
C GLY A 291 -9.60 19.32 10.07
N ARG A 292 -8.34 19.26 9.62
CA ARG A 292 -7.50 20.43 9.29
C ARG A 292 -7.61 20.85 7.82
N GLY A 293 -8.54 20.27 7.05
CA GLY A 293 -8.77 20.62 5.66
C GLY A 293 -7.75 20.07 4.66
N TYR A 294 -7.02 19.00 5.02
CA TYR A 294 -6.14 18.34 4.07
C TYR A 294 -6.91 17.38 3.15
N GLY A 295 -6.66 17.49 1.85
CA GLY A 295 -6.94 16.42 0.89
C GLY A 295 -5.94 15.27 1.07
N LEU A 296 -6.43 14.04 1.07
CA LEU A 296 -5.59 12.84 1.14
C LEU A 296 -5.55 12.23 -0.25
N VAL A 297 -4.36 11.99 -0.77
CA VAL A 297 -4.13 11.54 -2.15
C VAL A 297 -3.00 10.51 -2.22
N THR A 298 -2.88 9.81 -3.35
CA THR A 298 -1.70 8.99 -3.63
C THR A 298 -0.50 9.90 -3.95
N VAL A 299 0.72 9.35 -3.88
CA VAL A 299 1.92 10.09 -4.30
C VAL A 299 1.82 10.55 -5.76
N PRO A 300 1.43 9.72 -6.74
CA PRO A 300 1.29 10.17 -8.12
C PRO A 300 0.30 11.31 -8.32
N GLU A 301 -0.86 11.25 -7.66
CA GLU A 301 -1.85 12.32 -7.72
C GLU A 301 -1.31 13.62 -7.09
N LEU A 302 -0.55 13.51 -5.99
CA LEU A 302 0.14 14.64 -5.38
C LEU A 302 1.11 15.30 -6.37
N LEU A 303 1.94 14.50 -7.05
CA LEU A 303 2.92 15.01 -8.03
C LEU A 303 2.26 15.59 -9.28
N LEU A 304 1.11 15.05 -9.69
CA LEU A 304 0.34 15.59 -10.80
C LEU A 304 -0.30 16.95 -10.45
N LYS A 305 -0.90 17.05 -9.26
CA LYS A 305 -1.72 18.23 -8.88
C LYS A 305 -0.92 19.35 -8.23
N ASP A 306 0.18 19.01 -7.57
CA ASP A 306 1.04 19.94 -6.83
C ASP A 306 2.51 19.50 -6.96
N PRO A 307 3.11 19.59 -8.17
CA PRO A 307 4.48 19.14 -8.40
C PRO A 307 5.49 19.97 -7.60
N PRO A 308 6.52 19.35 -7.01
CA PRO A 308 7.58 20.07 -6.31
C PRO A 308 8.53 20.79 -7.26
N GLN A 309 9.22 21.81 -6.73
CA GLN A 309 10.39 22.38 -7.40
C GLN A 309 11.67 21.73 -6.89
N LYS A 310 12.70 21.67 -7.74
CA LYS A 310 13.98 21.04 -7.41
C LYS A 310 14.65 21.67 -6.18
N ALA A 311 14.64 23.00 -6.10
CA ALA A 311 15.25 23.75 -5.00
C ALA A 311 14.66 23.39 -3.63
N ASP A 312 13.40 22.95 -3.59
CA ASP A 312 12.70 22.65 -2.34
C ASP A 312 12.93 21.20 -1.86
N GLN A 313 13.47 20.31 -2.71
CA GLN A 313 13.71 18.92 -2.34
C GLN A 313 15.07 18.68 -1.66
N GLU A 314 15.96 19.68 -1.70
CA GLU A 314 17.22 19.67 -0.97
C GLU A 314 16.94 20.00 0.50
N VAL A 315 16.64 18.98 1.31
CA VAL A 315 16.70 19.15 2.76
C VAL A 315 18.15 19.42 3.12
N ALA A 316 18.42 20.55 3.78
CA ALA A 316 19.69 20.79 4.45
C ALA A 316 20.05 19.51 5.23
N VAL A 317 21.11 18.82 4.80
CA VAL A 317 21.52 17.54 5.39
C VAL A 317 21.65 17.74 6.88
N VAL A 318 20.66 17.28 7.65
CA VAL A 318 20.84 17.07 9.08
C VAL A 318 21.67 15.79 9.14
N PRO A 319 22.94 15.84 9.56
CA PRO A 319 23.74 14.64 9.68
C PRO A 319 22.98 13.66 10.57
N PRO A 320 22.94 12.36 10.23
CA PRO A 320 22.42 11.38 11.17
C PRO A 320 23.22 11.53 12.47
N GLY A 321 22.51 11.96 13.52
CA GLY A 321 23.02 11.85 14.87
C GLY A 321 23.33 10.39 15.10
N ALA A 322 24.55 10.12 15.55
CA ALA A 322 25.00 8.81 16.00
C ALA A 322 23.98 8.22 16.98
N GLY A 323 23.14 7.31 16.49
CA GLY A 323 22.33 6.40 17.27
C GLY A 323 22.91 5.01 17.07
N GLU A 324 23.63 4.57 18.09
CA GLU A 324 24.32 3.29 18.18
C GLU A 324 23.40 2.08 17.91
N GLY A 325 24.01 1.01 17.41
CA GLY A 325 23.34 -0.16 16.88
C GLY A 325 22.40 -0.89 17.83
N ALA A 326 21.46 -1.59 17.21
CA ALA A 326 20.80 -2.74 17.79
C ALA A 326 21.32 -3.98 17.05
N GLY A 327 22.07 -4.81 17.78
CA GLY A 327 22.15 -6.24 17.48
C GLY A 327 20.87 -6.96 17.88
#